data_AF-A0A7J8XB45-F1
#
_entry.id   AF-A0A7J8XB45-F1
#
_cell.length_a   1.000
_cell.length_b   1.000
_cell.length_c   1.000
_cell.angle_alpha   90.00
_cell.angle_beta   90.00
_cell.angle_gamma   90.00
#
_symmetry.space_group_name_H-M   'P 1'
#
loop_
_entity.id
_entity.type
_entity.pdbx_description
1 polymer ?
#
loop_
_entity_poly.entity_id
_entity_poly.type
_entity_poly.pdbx_seq_one_letter_code
_entity_poly.pdbx_strand_id
1 'polypeptide(L)' 'AELLDSAVKGTLNVLNSCANSSSIKRVVLTSSIAAVTYNGKPRTPDVVDESWFTDLDYCRGLK' A
#
# COMPACT_ATOMS: atom_id res chain seq x y z
N ALA A 1 -2.73 -12.93 -10.03
CA ALA A 1 -3.56 -11.71 -10.22
C ALA A 1 -4.72 -11.67 -9.23
N GLU A 2 -5.39 -12.80 -8.98
CA GLU A 2 -6.54 -12.89 -8.05
C GLU A 2 -6.31 -12.28 -6.66
N LEU A 3 -5.12 -12.48 -6.05
CA LEU A 3 -4.78 -11.90 -4.76
C LEU A 3 -4.72 -10.35 -4.78
N LEU A 4 -4.18 -9.76 -5.85
CA LEU A 4 -4.07 -8.31 -5.98
C LEU A 4 -5.43 -7.67 -6.24
N ASP A 5 -6.20 -8.26 -7.16
CA ASP A 5 -7.56 -7.80 -7.47
C ASP A 5 -8.45 -7.81 -6.22
N SER A 6 -8.39 -8.90 -5.44
CA SER A 6 -9.17 -9.04 -4.21
C SER A 6 -8.75 -8.03 -3.14
N ALA A 7 -7.45 -7.82 -2.95
CA ALA A 7 -6.94 -6.83 -2.01
C ALA A 7 -7.38 -5.40 -2.38
N VAL A 8 -7.21 -5.00 -3.64
CA VAL A 8 -7.55 -3.66 -4.11
C VAL A 8 -9.06 -3.42 -4.07
N LYS A 9 -9.85 -4.31 -4.68
CA LYS A 9 -11.32 -4.17 -4.74
C LYS A 9 -11.94 -4.27 -3.36
N GLY A 10 -11.45 -5.18 -2.52
CA GLY A 10 -11.90 -5.34 -1.14
C GLY A 10 -11.69 -4.08 -0.30
N THR A 11 -10.48 -3.52 -0.32
CA THR A 11 -10.19 -2.27 0.40
C THR A 11 -11.04 -1.11 -0.11
N LEU A 12 -11.15 -0.92 -1.43
CA LEU A 12 -11.97 0.17 -2.01
C LEU A 12 -13.45 0.03 -1.64
N ASN A 13 -14.00 -1.19 -1.65
CA ASN A 13 -15.40 -1.41 -1.30
C ASN A 13 -15.70 -1.02 0.15
N VAL A 14 -14.80 -1.36 1.09
CA VAL A 14 -14.94 -0.98 2.50
C VAL A 14 -14.79 0.53 2.66
N LEU A 15 -13.78 1.15 2.04
CA LEU A 15 -13.57 2.61 2.13
C LEU A 15 -14.76 3.40 1.56
N ASN A 16 -15.32 2.97 0.44
CA ASN A 16 -16.53 3.57 -0.14
C ASN A 16 -17.74 3.41 0.79
N SER A 17 -17.90 2.25 1.43
CA SER A 17 -18.96 2.03 2.42
C SER A 17 -18.80 2.94 3.64
N CYS A 18 -17.56 3.11 4.12
CA CYS A 18 -17.25 4.02 5.23
C CYS A 18 -17.51 5.48 4.86
N ALA A 19 -17.16 5.91 3.64
CA ALA A 19 -17.38 7.27 3.16
C ALA A 19 -18.88 7.64 3.08
N ASN A 20 -19.75 6.64 2.84
CA ASN A 20 -21.20 6.82 2.82
C ASN A 20 -21.86 6.75 4.21
N SER A 21 -21.09 6.50 5.28
CA SER A 21 -21.60 6.39 6.65
C SER A 21 -21.32 7.66 7.46
N SER A 22 -22.38 8.35 7.88
CA SER A 22 -22.26 9.57 8.69
C SER A 22 -21.76 9.33 10.13
N SER A 23 -21.76 8.09 10.60
CA SER A 23 -21.27 7.73 11.94
C SER A 23 -19.76 7.45 11.97
N ILE A 24 -19.14 7.13 10.83
CA ILE A 24 -17.72 6.79 10.75
C ILE A 24 -16.90 8.07 10.56
N LYS A 25 -16.04 8.35 11.54
CA LYS A 25 -15.23 9.60 11.57
C LYS A 25 -13.79 9.42 11.12
N ARG A 26 -13.28 8.18 11.14
CA ARG A 26 -11.89 7.85 10.81
C ARG A 26 -11.78 6.38 10.42
N VAL A 27 -10.95 6.09 9.43
CA VAL A 27 -10.54 4.73 9.06
C VAL A 27 -9.04 4.61 9.25
N VAL A 28 -8.59 3.48 9.80
CA VAL A 28 -7.17 3.13 9.88
C VAL A 28 -6.96 1.89 9.01
N LEU A 29 -6.10 2.01 8.00
CA LEU A 29 -5.75 0.92 7.10
C LEU A 29 -4.45 0.27 7.58
N THR A 30 -4.49 -1.02 7.90
CA THR A 30 -3.28 -1.80 8.17
C THR A 30 -2.59 -2.13 6.85
N SER A 31 -1.60 -1.32 6.49
CA SER A 31 -0.69 -1.59 5.38
C SER A 31 0.47 -2.49 5.83
N SER A 32 1.53 -2.57 5.02
CA SER A 32 2.73 -3.35 5.32
C SER A 32 3.98 -2.60 4.87
N ILE A 33 5.12 -2.92 5.50
CA ILE A 33 6.45 -2.46 5.08
C ILE A 33 6.76 -2.83 3.62
N ALA A 34 6.11 -3.88 3.10
CA ALA A 34 6.23 -4.29 1.70
C ALA A 34 5.72 -3.23 0.70
N ALA A 35 4.89 -2.28 1.14
CA ALA A 35 4.46 -1.15 0.30
C ALA A 35 5.53 -0.04 0.18
N VAL A 36 6.64 -0.13 0.92
CA VAL A 36 7.65 0.92 1.07
C VAL A 36 9.04 0.48 0.59
N THR A 37 9.47 -0.73 0.95
CA THR A 37 10.91 -1.09 0.93
C THR A 37 11.48 -1.63 -0.38
N TYR A 38 10.65 -1.87 -1.40
CA TYR A 38 11.07 -2.52 -2.65
C TYR A 38 11.11 -1.52 -3.80
N ASN A 39 12.03 -0.56 -3.75
CA ASN A 39 12.08 0.53 -4.73
C ASN A 39 13.47 0.79 -5.33
N GLY A 40 14.41 -0.13 -5.12
CA GLY A 40 15.78 -0.03 -5.63
C GLY A 40 16.64 1.07 -5.03
N LYS A 41 16.11 1.91 -4.13
CA LYS A 41 16.89 2.97 -3.48
C LYS A 41 17.91 2.37 -2.50
N PRO A 42 19.14 2.92 -2.43
CA PRO A 42 20.13 2.52 -1.43
C PRO A 42 19.57 2.72 -0.02
N ARG A 43 19.80 1.76 0.89
CA ARG A 43 19.33 1.82 2.29
C ARG A 43 20.32 2.50 3.23
N THR A 44 21.47 2.88 2.71
CA THR A 44 22.57 3.50 3.45
C THR A 44 23.16 4.59 2.57
N PRO A 45 23.21 5.86 3.01
CA PRO A 45 22.85 6.41 4.32
C PRO A 45 21.38 6.87 4.46
N ASP A 46 20.53 6.58 3.47
CA ASP A 46 19.21 7.20 3.37
C ASP A 46 18.23 6.66 4.41
N VAL A 47 17.53 7.58 5.08
CA VAL A 47 16.43 7.26 6.00
C VAL A 47 15.21 6.85 5.19
N VAL A 48 14.62 5.69 5.50
CA VAL A 48 13.32 5.28 4.96
C VAL A 48 12.23 6.05 5.69
N ASP A 49 11.44 6.82 4.96
CA ASP A 49 10.33 7.62 5.48
C ASP A 49 8.99 7.27 4.79
N GLU A 50 7.91 7.90 5.24
CA GLU A 50 6.55 7.65 4.74
C GLU A 50 6.30 8.16 3.31
N SER A 51 7.26 8.88 2.70
CA SER A 51 7.17 9.29 1.29
C SER A 51 7.61 8.19 0.32
N TRP A 52 8.21 7.11 0.82
CA TRP A 52 8.69 6.01 0.00
C TRP A 52 7.56 5.05 -0.39
N PHE A 53 7.58 4.63 -1.65
CA PHE A 53 6.72 3.60 -2.18
C PHE A 53 7.56 2.54 -2.90
N THR A 54 7.08 1.30 -2.84
CA THR A 54 7.58 0.18 -3.63
C THR A 54 7.41 0.45 -5.13
N ASP A 55 8.45 0.16 -5.90
CA ASP A 55 8.49 0.26 -7.36
C ASP A 55 8.10 -1.10 -7.97
N LEU A 56 7.07 -1.09 -8.81
CA LEU A 56 6.55 -2.30 -9.44
C LEU A 56 7.52 -2.91 -10.45
N ASP A 57 8.28 -2.11 -11.16
CA ASP A 57 9.27 -2.58 -12.13
C ASP A 57 10.48 -3.18 -11.42
N TYR A 58 10.89 -2.58 -10.29
CA TYR A 58 11.85 -3.21 -9.38
C TYR A 58 11.36 -4.58 -8.91
N CYS A 59 10.11 -4.69 -8.43
CA CYS A 59 9.55 -5.97 -8.00
C CYS A 59 9.45 -7.01 -9.12
N ARG A 60 9.12 -6.60 -10.35
CA ARG A 60 9.06 -7.51 -11.51
C ARG A 60 10.45 -8.05 -11.89
N GLY A 61 11.49 -7.24 -11.68
CA GLY A 61 12.89 -7.61 -11.90
C GLY A 61 13.49 -8.52 -10.83
N LEU A 62 12.83 -8.71 -9.68
CA LEU A 62 13.25 -9.68 -8.65
C LEU A 62 12.90 -11.15 -8.99
N LYS A 63 12.44 -11.41 -10.22
CA LYS A 63 12.14 -12.77 -10.71
C LYS A 63 13.40 -13.57 -11.01
#